data_AF-A0A7X3VGL5-F1
#
_entry.id   AF-A0A7X3VGL5-F1
#
_cell.length_a   1.000
_cell.length_b   1.000
_cell.length_c   1.000
_cell.angle_alpha   90.00
_cell.angle_beta   90.00
_cell.angle_gamma   90.00
#
_symmetry.space_group_name_H-M   'P 1'
#
loop_
_entity.id
_entity.type
_entity.pdbx_description
1 polymer ?
#
loop_
_entity_poly.entity_id
_entity_poly.type
_entity_poly.pdbx_seq_one_letter_code
_entity_poly.pdbx_strand_id
1 'polypeptide(L)'
;MKPVLIFGCGYTGSEVARRLLKEGTKVYATTRNPAGLREIETLGATVLRLDLTETHDDNTGIKLIPPKVRVLLSVPTLKADGNLFDPT
;
A
#
# COMPACT_ATOMS: atom_id res chain seq x y z
N MET A 1 -15.29 -7.06 9.57
CA MET A 1 -13.95 -7.62 9.24
C MET A 1 -12.89 -6.56 9.54
N LYS A 2 -11.67 -6.90 10.00
CA LYS A 2 -10.60 -5.89 10.22
C LYS A 2 -10.13 -5.32 8.87
N PRO A 3 -9.90 -4.00 8.73
CA PRO A 3 -9.33 -3.41 7.53
C PRO A 3 -7.96 -4.01 7.20
N VAL A 4 -7.57 -3.93 5.93
CA VAL A 4 -6.27 -4.42 5.45
C VAL A 4 -5.45 -3.25 4.92
N LEU A 5 -4.21 -3.14 5.37
CA LEU A 5 -3.17 -2.27 4.83
C LEU A 5 -2.26 -3.09 3.91
N ILE A 6 -2.04 -2.61 2.69
CA ILE A 6 -1.14 -3.22 1.71
C ILE A 6 0.05 -2.28 1.49
N PHE A 7 1.23 -2.71 1.95
CA PHE A 7 2.51 -2.11 1.60
C PHE A 7 2.95 -2.61 0.22
N GLY A 8 3.13 -1.70 -0.74
CA GLY A 8 3.51 -2.08 -2.11
C GLY A 8 2.35 -2.65 -2.92
N CYS A 9 1.30 -1.85 -3.13
CA CYS A 9 0.16 -2.18 -3.97
C CYS A 9 0.50 -2.04 -5.47
N GLY A 10 1.55 -2.74 -5.93
CA GLY A 10 1.84 -2.94 -7.34
C GLY A 10 1.03 -4.12 -7.89
N TYR A 11 1.66 -4.94 -8.74
CA TYR A 11 1.00 -6.09 -9.40
C TYR A 11 0.32 -7.06 -8.42
N THR A 12 1.07 -7.60 -7.45
CA THR A 12 0.50 -8.57 -6.49
C THR A 12 -0.51 -7.90 -5.56
N GLY A 13 -0.17 -6.71 -5.05
CA GLY A 13 -1.04 -6.01 -4.11
C GLY A 13 -2.36 -5.53 -4.72
N SER A 14 -2.39 -5.15 -6.00
CA SER A 14 -3.63 -4.73 -6.67
C SER A 14 -4.61 -5.90 -6.86
N GLU A 15 -4.10 -7.10 -7.18
CA GLU A 15 -4.93 -8.31 -7.27
C GLU A 15 -5.53 -8.70 -5.91
N VAL A 16 -4.74 -8.61 -4.84
CA VAL A 16 -5.24 -8.84 -3.48
C VAL A 16 -6.25 -7.77 -3.08
N ALA A 17 -5.96 -6.49 -3.35
CA ALA A 17 -6.87 -5.39 -3.08
C ALA A 17 -8.23 -5.58 -3.75
N ARG A 18 -8.25 -5.93 -5.04
CA ARG A 18 -9.47 -6.17 -5.82
C ARG A 18 -10.34 -7.26 -5.19
N ARG A 19 -9.73 -8.37 -4.76
CA ARG A 19 -10.46 -9.48 -4.11
C ARG A 19 -11.02 -9.07 -2.75
N LEU A 20 -10.21 -8.41 -1.92
CA LEU A 20 -10.63 -7.93 -0.61
C LEU A 20 -11.78 -6.90 -0.71
N LEU A 21 -11.71 -5.97 -1.67
CA LEU A 21 -12.77 -4.98 -1.91
C LEU A 21 -14.06 -5.66 -2.36
N LYS A 22 -13.97 -6.68 -3.23
CA LYS A 22 -15.13 -7.48 -3.67
C LYS A 22 -15.81 -8.22 -2.51
N GLU A 23 -15.06 -8.59 -1.49
CA GLU A 23 -15.58 -9.18 -0.24
C GLU A 23 -16.11 -8.14 0.76
N GLY A 24 -16.10 -6.84 0.41
CA GLY A 24 -16.52 -5.75 1.29
C GLY A 24 -15.50 -5.39 2.38
N THR A 25 -14.24 -5.83 2.24
CA THR A 25 -13.17 -5.46 3.17
C THR A 25 -12.66 -4.05 2.85
N LYS A 26 -12.53 -3.22 3.89
CA LYS A 26 -11.87 -1.90 3.76
C LYS A 26 -10.37 -2.09 3.51
N VAL A 27 -9.88 -1.50 2.41
CA VAL A 27 -8.48 -1.59 1.99
C VAL A 27 -7.81 -0.22 2.01
N TYR A 28 -6.62 -0.17 2.61
CA TYR A 28 -5.66 0.93 2.50
C TYR A 28 -4.52 0.44 1.62
N ALA A 29 -4.39 0.99 0.42
CA ALA A 29 -3.41 0.56 -0.59
C ALA A 29 -2.31 1.61 -0.70
N THR A 30 -1.05 1.20 -0.58
CA THR A 30 0.09 2.13 -0.67
C THR A 30 0.87 1.94 -1.97
N THR A 31 1.35 3.02 -2.57
CA THR A 31 2.19 2.97 -3.79
C THR A 31 3.00 4.25 -3.96
N ARG A 32 4.11 4.19 -4.69
CA ARG A 32 4.87 5.39 -5.07
C ARG A 32 4.11 6.26 -6.09
N ASN A 33 3.29 5.62 -6.93
CA ASN A 33 2.53 6.28 -7.99
C ASN A 33 1.02 6.00 -7.82
N PRO A 34 0.29 6.83 -7.05
CA PRO A 34 -1.15 6.69 -6.84
C PRO A 34 -1.97 6.69 -8.14
N ALA A 35 -1.52 7.42 -9.17
CA ALA A 35 -2.21 7.46 -10.46
C ALA A 35 -2.32 6.08 -11.12
N GLY A 36 -1.38 5.16 -10.82
CA GLY A 36 -1.43 3.77 -11.28
C GLY A 36 -2.51 2.91 -10.61
N LEU A 37 -3.16 3.40 -9.56
CA LEU A 37 -4.17 2.68 -8.78
C LEU A 37 -5.58 3.28 -8.85
N ARG A 38 -5.86 4.13 -9.84
CA ARG A 38 -7.20 4.73 -10.04
C ARG A 38 -8.33 3.70 -10.07
N GLU A 39 -8.10 2.54 -10.68
CA GLU A 39 -9.11 1.48 -10.70
C GLU A 39 -9.39 0.92 -9.29
N ILE A 40 -8.34 0.69 -8.51
CA ILE A 40 -8.44 0.19 -7.13
C ILE A 40 -9.10 1.23 -6.21
N GLU A 41 -8.79 2.52 -6.41
CA GLU A 41 -9.46 3.64 -5.75
C GLU A 41 -10.96 3.68 -6.11
N THR A 42 -11.30 3.53 -7.39
CA THR A 42 -12.69 3.48 -7.88
C THR A 42 -13.49 2.32 -7.26
N LEU A 43 -12.82 1.20 -6.97
CA LEU A 43 -13.41 0.05 -6.26
C LEU A 43 -13.60 0.28 -4.75
N GLY A 44 -13.16 1.43 -4.22
CA GLY A 44 -13.39 1.83 -2.83
C GLY A 44 -12.18 1.73 -1.90
N ALA A 45 -10.98 1.47 -2.43
CA ALA A 45 -9.78 1.54 -1.60
C ALA A 45 -9.41 2.99 -1.26
N THR A 46 -8.81 3.18 -0.08
CA THR A 46 -8.05 4.41 0.20
C THR A 46 -6.64 4.24 -0.33
N VAL A 47 -6.29 4.96 -1.41
CA VAL A 47 -4.94 4.93 -2.00
C VAL A 47 -4.07 5.99 -1.35
N LEU A 48 -2.90 5.59 -0.86
CA LEU A 48 -1.94 6.44 -0.16
C LEU A 48 -0.61 6.41 -0.90
N ARG A 49 0.00 7.58 -1.10
CA ARG A 49 1.40 7.63 -1.53
C ARG A 49 2.28 7.09 -0.41
N LEU A 50 3.18 6.19 -0.76
CA LEU A 50 4.26 5.73 0.12
C LEU A 50 5.48 5.42 -0.72
N ASP A 51 6.62 6.00 -0.34
CA ASP A 51 7.92 5.61 -0.84
C ASP A 51 8.83 5.21 0.32
N LEU A 52 9.23 3.94 0.35
CA LEU A 52 10.06 3.38 1.42
C LEU A 52 11.55 3.71 1.25
N THR A 53 11.93 4.41 0.17
CA THR A 53 13.27 5.01 0.05
C THR A 53 13.32 6.45 0.58
N GLU A 54 12.17 7.05 0.89
CA GLU A 54 12.06 8.40 1.47
C GLU A 54 12.03 8.34 3.00
N THR A 55 12.22 9.48 3.66
CA THR A 55 12.18 9.54 5.12
C THR A 55 10.75 9.32 5.64
N HIS A 56 10.61 9.00 6.93
CA HIS A 56 9.29 8.82 7.53
C HIS A 56 8.44 10.11 7.48
N ASP A 57 9.07 11.28 7.55
CA ASP A 57 8.39 12.57 7.55
C ASP A 57 7.75 12.90 6.20
N ASP A 58 8.31 12.36 5.10
CA ASP A 58 7.78 12.52 3.75
C ASP A 58 6.53 11.63 3.51
N ASN A 59 6.38 10.55 4.28
CA ASN A 59 5.34 9.54 4.14
C ASN A 59 4.08 9.82 4.99
N THR A 60 3.58 11.05 4.95
CA THR A 60 2.51 11.53 5.84
C THR A 60 1.16 10.81 5.70
N GLY A 61 0.86 10.24 4.52
CA GLY A 61 -0.43 9.57 4.24
C GLY A 61 -0.71 8.37 5.15
N ILE A 62 0.33 7.75 5.71
CA ILE A 62 0.21 6.59 6.64
C ILE A 62 -0.57 6.95 7.90
N LYS A 63 -0.61 8.23 8.30
CA LYS A 63 -1.34 8.72 9.48
C LYS A 63 -2.86 8.56 9.36
N LEU A 64 -3.38 8.32 8.15
CA LEU A 64 -4.80 8.08 7.90
C LEU A 64 -5.25 6.63 8.17
N ILE A 65 -4.30 5.75 8.48
CA ILE A 65 -4.58 4.33 8.73
C ILE A 65 -5.04 4.16 10.19
N PRO A 66 -6.22 3.55 10.42
CA PRO A 66 -6.72 3.34 11.77
C PRO A 66 -5.86 2.31 12.53
N PRO A 67 -5.89 2.31 13.86
CA PRO A 67 -5.27 1.25 14.64
C PRO A 67 -5.95 -0.11 14.38
N LYS A 68 -5.24 -1.21 14.68
CA LYS A 68 -5.74 -2.61 14.62
C LYS A 68 -6.14 -3.10 13.21
N VAL A 69 -5.31 -2.82 12.22
CA VAL A 69 -5.44 -3.38 10.85
C VAL A 69 -4.70 -4.71 10.70
N ARG A 70 -5.07 -5.48 9.68
CA ARG A 70 -4.22 -6.56 9.15
C ARG A 70 -3.27 -5.97 8.12
N VAL A 71 -2.06 -6.50 8.02
CA VAL A 71 -1.04 -5.97 7.11
C VAL A 71 -0.66 -7.05 6.10
N LEU A 72 -0.58 -6.65 4.83
CA LEU A 72 0.10 -7.37 3.77
C LEU A 72 1.35 -6.56 3.38
N LEU A 73 2.52 -7.16 3.53
CA LEU A 73 3.78 -6.64 3.01
C LEU A 73 4.02 -7.29 1.64
N SER A 74 3.92 -6.49 0.59
CA SER A 74 4.12 -6.91 -0.81
C SER A 74 5.11 -5.98 -1.51
N VAL A 75 6.11 -5.50 -0.77
CA VAL A 75 7.20 -4.67 -1.31
C VAL A 75 8.35 -5.59 -1.69
N PRO A 76 8.86 -5.53 -2.94
CA PRO A 76 10.06 -6.27 -3.31
C PRO A 76 11.31 -5.66 -2.68
N THR A 77 12.45 -6.36 -2.79
CA THR A 77 13.76 -5.75 -2.55
C THR A 77 13.89 -4.46 -3.36
N LEU A 78 14.26 -3.39 -2.68
CA LEU A 78 14.38 -2.06 -3.27
C LEU A 78 15.85 -1.71 -3.50
N LYS A 79 16.10 -0.68 -4.31
CA LYS A 79 17.43 -0.10 -4.51
C LYS A 79 17.40 1.35 -4.04
N ALA A 80 18.26 1.70 -3.10
CA ALA A 80 18.50 3.07 -2.63
C ALA A 80 20.01 3.31 -2.58
N ASP A 81 20.46 4.48 -3.04
CA ASP A 81 21.87 4.87 -3.06
C ASP A 81 22.82 3.82 -3.66
N GLY A 82 22.36 3.13 -4.70
CA GLY A 82 23.13 2.08 -5.37
C GLY A 82 23.05 0.69 -4.72
N ASN A 83 22.54 0.58 -3.50
CA ASN A 83 22.50 -0.66 -2.71
C ASN A 83 21.10 -1.29 -2.69
N LEU A 84 21.06 -2.62 -2.70
CA LEU A 84 19.83 -3.37 -2.48
C LEU A 84 19.53 -3.46 -0.99
N PHE A 85 18.27 -3.31 -0.61
CA PHE A 85 17.80 -3.54 0.74
C PHE A 85 16.42 -4.18 0.75
N ASP A 86 16.17 -5.00 1.78
CA ASP A 86 14.83 -5.48 2.10
C ASP A 86 14.17 -4.46 3.03
N PRO A 87 13.04 -3.85 2.65
CA PRO A 87 12.36 -2.86 3.47
C PRO A 87 11.52 -3.49 4.62
N THR A 88 11.59 -4.81 4.82
CA THR A 88 10.79 -5.57 5.80
C THR A 88 11.58 -6.09 6.99
#